data_AF-A0A3L5TS24-F1
#
_entry.id   AF-A0A3L5TS24-F1
#
_cell.length_a   1.000
_cell.length_b   1.000
_cell.length_c   1.000
_cell.angle_alpha   90.00
_cell.angle_beta   90.00
_cell.angle_gamma   90.00
#
_symmetry.space_group_name_H-M   'P 1'
#
loop_
_entity.id
_entity.type
_entity.pdbx_description
1 polymer ?
#
loop_
_entity_poly.entity_id
_entity_poly.type
_entity_poly.pdbx_seq_one_letter_code
_entity_poly.pdbx_strand_id
1 'polypeptide(L)'
;LPTIEKINSTFTYHSETLNRDEYSYKSDATNMKTPDITWTNQGKFNKLEFHLKAHLDDTYVFSRNPSRPSYIRTVKFGIVSATATVIHMKLKNGGLYEANRENLECPNLSSTTPKTDLSCDLTTRYIIQFDSGDKYKVHFSVSTGGYRQLVNNGYNHGGPQTYNVKKTENSMELHFDYDDPVHCIEDSSCYSGEVPFVIRQDVT
;
A
#
# COMPACT_ATOMS: atom_id res chain seq x y z
N LEU A 1 -8.55 -6.29 15.80
CA LEU A 1 -7.20 -6.05 15.19
C LEU A 1 -7.27 -4.73 14.43
N PRO A 2 -6.17 -4.04 14.05
CA PRO A 2 -6.32 -3.02 13.02
C PRO A 2 -6.79 -3.73 11.75
N THR A 3 -7.95 -3.32 11.25
CA THR A 3 -8.51 -3.84 10.02
C THR A 3 -8.24 -2.81 8.94
N ILE A 4 -7.55 -3.23 7.90
CA ILE A 4 -7.41 -2.43 6.68
C ILE A 4 -8.74 -2.56 5.94
N GLU A 5 -9.46 -1.45 5.80
CA GLU A 5 -10.76 -1.40 5.15
C GLU A 5 -10.68 -1.04 3.67
N LYS A 6 -9.60 -0.35 3.28
CA LYS A 6 -9.37 0.02 1.89
C LYS A 6 -7.90 0.25 1.60
N ILE A 7 -7.42 -0.33 0.51
CA ILE A 7 -6.17 0.05 -0.14
C ILE A 7 -6.47 0.20 -1.61
N ASN A 8 -6.49 1.45 -2.08
CA ASN A 8 -6.45 1.68 -3.52
C ASN A 8 -5.10 2.27 -3.91
N SER A 9 -4.74 2.04 -5.17
CA SER A 9 -3.65 2.70 -5.84
C SER A 9 -4.14 3.26 -7.15
N THR A 10 -3.62 4.42 -7.51
CA THR A 10 -3.77 5.03 -8.82
C THR A 10 -2.37 5.29 -9.36
N PHE A 11 -2.08 4.69 -10.51
CA PHE A 11 -0.86 4.88 -11.27
C PHE A 11 -1.20 5.80 -12.44
N THR A 12 -0.55 6.94 -12.55
CA THR A 12 -0.89 7.98 -13.53
C THR A 12 0.34 8.38 -14.32
N TYR A 13 0.14 8.65 -15.60
CA TYR A 13 1.06 9.46 -16.39
C TYR A 13 0.59 10.91 -16.40
N HIS A 14 1.38 11.76 -15.75
CA HIS A 14 1.22 13.20 -15.74
C HIS A 14 2.20 13.84 -16.72
N SER A 15 1.68 14.54 -17.71
CA SER A 15 2.49 15.25 -18.70
C SER A 15 2.87 16.62 -18.17
N GLU A 16 4.13 16.80 -17.77
CA GLU A 16 4.64 18.09 -17.28
C GLU A 16 4.57 19.18 -18.37
N THR A 17 4.77 18.80 -19.65
CA THR A 17 4.69 19.74 -20.80
C THR A 17 3.27 20.25 -21.02
N LEU A 18 2.27 19.37 -20.89
CA LEU A 18 0.86 19.72 -21.08
C LEU A 18 0.17 20.12 -19.77
N ASN A 19 0.86 19.98 -18.64
CA ASN A 19 0.37 20.14 -17.28
C ASN A 19 -0.97 19.42 -17.03
N ARG A 20 -1.08 18.15 -17.44
CA ARG A 20 -2.31 17.34 -17.28
C ARG A 20 -2.03 15.84 -17.17
N ASP A 21 -2.95 15.13 -16.53
CA ASP A 21 -2.96 13.66 -16.51
C ASP A 21 -3.45 13.15 -17.88
N GLU A 22 -2.65 12.30 -18.53
CA GLU A 22 -3.00 11.75 -19.84
C GLU A 22 -3.77 10.43 -19.72
N TYR A 23 -3.34 9.57 -18.81
CA TYR A 23 -4.04 8.31 -18.50
C TYR A 23 -3.72 7.86 -17.07
N SER A 24 -4.61 7.03 -16.53
CA SER A 24 -4.47 6.47 -15.18
C SER A 24 -4.97 5.04 -15.12
N TYR A 25 -4.28 4.21 -14.35
CA TYR A 25 -4.66 2.85 -14.00
C TYR A 25 -4.97 2.78 -12.49
N LYS A 26 -6.01 2.04 -12.11
CA LYS A 26 -6.43 1.87 -10.70
C LYS A 26 -6.37 0.41 -10.30
N SER A 27 -5.78 0.12 -9.14
CA SER A 27 -5.80 -1.19 -8.48
C SER A 27 -6.38 -1.06 -7.07
N ASP A 28 -6.97 -2.15 -6.58
CA ASP A 28 -7.61 -2.23 -5.28
C ASP A 28 -7.20 -3.54 -4.59
N ALA A 29 -6.46 -3.42 -3.49
CA ALA A 29 -5.94 -4.54 -2.72
C ALA A 29 -6.73 -4.78 -1.41
N THR A 30 -7.91 -4.18 -1.25
CA THR A 30 -8.66 -4.07 0.01
C THR A 30 -8.95 -5.40 0.73
N ASN A 31 -9.05 -6.53 0.02
CA ASN A 31 -9.46 -7.82 0.60
C ASN A 31 -8.50 -8.98 0.33
N MET A 32 -7.26 -8.70 -0.07
CA MET A 32 -6.36 -9.77 -0.49
C MET A 32 -5.43 -10.23 0.64
N LYS A 33 -5.35 -11.56 0.85
CA LYS A 33 -4.33 -12.19 1.70
C LYS A 33 -3.02 -12.45 0.94
N THR A 34 -3.10 -12.41 -0.39
CA THR A 34 -1.99 -12.54 -1.34
C THR A 34 -1.75 -11.19 -2.01
N PRO A 35 -0.55 -10.93 -2.54
CA PRO A 35 -0.33 -9.71 -3.31
C PRO A 35 -1.32 -9.60 -4.48
N ASP A 36 -1.95 -8.45 -4.67
CA ASP A 36 -2.67 -8.14 -5.91
C ASP A 36 -1.65 -8.00 -7.04
N ILE A 37 -1.67 -8.86 -8.05
CA ILE A 37 -0.70 -8.83 -9.15
C ILE A 37 -1.41 -8.38 -10.41
N THR A 38 -0.97 -7.25 -10.95
CA THR A 38 -1.46 -6.71 -12.22
C THR A 38 -0.33 -6.63 -13.24
N TRP A 39 -0.65 -6.90 -14.50
CA TRP A 39 0.23 -6.69 -15.65
C TRP A 39 -0.26 -5.50 -16.47
N THR A 40 0.66 -4.67 -16.96
CA THR A 40 0.34 -3.54 -17.85
C THR A 40 1.35 -3.41 -18.97
N ASN A 41 0.83 -3.16 -20.17
CA ASN A 41 1.59 -2.73 -21.35
C ASN A 41 1.50 -1.22 -21.60
N GLN A 42 0.76 -0.48 -20.77
CA GLN A 42 0.69 0.97 -20.87
C GLN A 42 1.96 1.61 -20.29
N GLY A 43 2.61 2.45 -21.09
CA GLY A 43 3.96 2.94 -20.81
C GLY A 43 4.03 4.38 -20.30
N LYS A 44 4.91 4.62 -19.32
CA LYS A 44 5.31 5.91 -18.70
C LYS A 44 4.47 6.40 -17.52
N PHE A 45 4.18 5.58 -16.52
CA PHE A 45 3.70 6.14 -15.24
C PHE A 45 4.77 7.05 -14.61
N ASN A 46 4.36 8.10 -13.90
CA ASN A 46 5.28 8.98 -13.17
C ASN A 46 4.68 9.57 -11.89
N LYS A 47 3.43 9.21 -11.58
CA LYS A 47 2.73 9.63 -10.38
C LYS A 47 2.01 8.41 -9.80
N LEU A 48 2.20 8.15 -8.51
CA LEU A 48 1.47 7.12 -7.79
C LEU A 48 0.77 7.73 -6.59
N GLU A 49 -0.50 7.38 -6.44
CA GLU A 49 -1.37 7.83 -5.37
C GLU A 49 -1.96 6.61 -4.69
N PHE A 50 -1.91 6.59 -3.36
CA PHE A 50 -2.44 5.53 -2.53
C PHE A 50 -3.44 6.09 -1.55
N HIS A 51 -4.64 5.53 -1.49
CA HIS A 51 -5.60 5.83 -0.45
C HIS A 51 -5.70 4.65 0.50
N LEU A 52 -5.32 4.88 1.75
CA LEU A 52 -5.40 3.91 2.82
C LEU A 52 -6.54 4.29 3.77
N LYS A 53 -7.45 3.34 3.98
CA LYS A 53 -8.47 3.40 5.02
C LYS A 53 -8.31 2.23 5.98
N ALA A 54 -8.27 2.51 7.28
CA ALA A 54 -8.16 1.50 8.31
C ALA A 54 -8.95 1.89 9.55
N HIS A 55 -9.45 0.89 10.26
CA HIS A 55 -10.23 1.06 11.47
C HIS A 55 -9.75 0.07 12.54
N LEU A 56 -9.84 0.48 13.81
CA LEU A 56 -9.62 -0.41 14.94
C LEU A 56 -10.90 -1.16 15.27
N ASP A 57 -10.96 -2.43 14.86
CA ASP A 57 -12.00 -3.40 15.20
C ASP A 57 -12.54 -3.26 16.65
N ASP A 58 -13.86 -3.12 16.74
CA ASP A 58 -14.63 -2.92 17.97
C ASP A 58 -14.41 -3.99 19.04
N THR A 59 -13.93 -5.18 18.70
CA THR A 59 -13.54 -6.20 19.69
C THR A 59 -12.35 -5.77 20.57
N TYR A 60 -11.56 -4.80 20.12
CA TYR A 60 -10.49 -4.15 20.88
C TYR A 60 -10.95 -2.94 21.68
N VAL A 61 -12.15 -2.43 21.40
CA VAL A 61 -12.81 -1.47 22.26
C VAL A 61 -13.27 -2.26 23.49
N PHE A 62 -12.64 -2.01 24.63
CA PHE A 62 -12.94 -2.68 25.89
C PHE A 62 -14.42 -2.45 26.28
N SER A 63 -15.32 -3.31 25.79
CA SER A 63 -16.77 -3.26 26.02
C SER A 63 -17.15 -3.50 27.48
N ARG A 64 -16.21 -4.01 28.29
CA ARG A 64 -16.24 -3.99 29.75
C ARG A 64 -14.94 -3.40 30.26
N ASN A 65 -14.86 -2.08 30.33
CA ASN A 65 -13.75 -1.44 31.02
C ASN A 65 -13.86 -1.74 32.52
N PRO A 66 -12.92 -2.49 33.13
CA PRO A 66 -12.82 -2.47 34.59
C PRO A 66 -12.64 -1.02 35.03
N SER A 67 -13.18 -0.67 36.19
CA SER A 67 -13.04 0.68 36.75
C SER A 67 -11.57 1.10 36.70
N ARG A 68 -11.29 2.20 35.98
CA ARG A 68 -9.94 2.74 35.79
C ARG A 68 -9.23 2.86 37.15
N PRO A 69 -8.09 2.18 37.36
CA PRO A 69 -7.35 2.30 38.61
C PRO A 69 -6.93 3.75 38.89
N SER A 70 -6.93 4.15 40.16
CA SER A 70 -6.65 5.53 40.59
C SER A 70 -5.26 6.04 40.18
N TYR A 71 -4.29 5.15 40.00
CA TYR A 71 -2.93 5.48 39.56
C TYR A 71 -2.80 5.72 38.05
N ILE A 72 -3.87 5.51 37.26
CA ILE A 72 -3.88 5.74 35.81
C ILE A 72 -4.71 6.98 35.52
N ARG A 73 -4.11 8.08 35.10
CA ARG A 73 -4.80 9.34 34.74
C ARG A 73 -5.60 9.23 33.45
N THR A 74 -5.01 8.65 32.41
CA THR A 74 -5.62 8.53 31.08
C THR A 74 -5.10 7.29 30.40
N VAL A 75 -5.91 6.69 29.53
CA VAL A 75 -5.51 5.61 28.62
C VAL A 75 -6.11 5.92 27.25
N LYS A 76 -5.32 5.76 26.18
CA LYS A 76 -5.81 5.79 24.81
C LYS A 76 -5.15 4.67 24.01
N PHE A 77 -5.91 4.05 23.13
CA PHE A 77 -5.46 3.02 22.20
C PHE A 77 -6.01 3.31 20.80
N GLY A 78 -5.30 2.86 19.78
CA GLY A 78 -5.68 3.06 18.38
C GLY A 78 -4.55 2.74 17.42
N ILE A 79 -4.73 3.14 16.17
CA ILE A 79 -3.73 3.15 15.12
C ILE A 79 -2.70 4.23 15.45
N VAL A 80 -1.42 3.83 15.48
CA VAL A 80 -0.28 4.68 15.87
C VAL A 80 0.74 4.83 14.75
N SER A 81 0.65 4.01 13.71
CA SER A 81 1.47 4.10 12.50
C SER A 81 0.71 3.45 11.35
N ALA A 82 0.82 4.07 10.17
CA ALA A 82 0.30 3.55 8.92
C ALA A 82 1.22 3.99 7.79
N THR A 83 1.76 3.03 7.05
CA THR A 83 2.83 3.26 6.08
C THR A 83 2.57 2.52 4.78
N ALA A 84 3.09 3.07 3.68
CA ALA A 84 3.20 2.41 2.39
C ALA A 84 4.68 2.43 1.96
N THR A 85 5.29 1.26 1.87
CA THR A 85 6.65 1.09 1.35
C THR A 85 6.57 0.69 -0.11
N VAL A 86 7.12 1.53 -0.97
CA VAL A 86 7.11 1.37 -2.42
C VAL A 86 8.51 0.93 -2.87
N ILE A 87 8.58 -0.15 -3.63
CA ILE A 87 9.84 -0.77 -4.07
C ILE A 87 9.79 -0.95 -5.58
N HIS A 88 10.71 -0.30 -6.28
CA HIS A 88 10.93 -0.52 -7.70
C HIS A 88 11.97 -1.62 -7.88
N MET A 89 11.54 -2.73 -8.48
CA MET A 89 12.42 -3.81 -8.90
C MET A 89 12.71 -3.67 -10.38
N LYS A 90 13.98 -3.59 -10.76
CA LYS A 90 14.42 -3.60 -12.16
C LYS A 90 14.92 -4.96 -12.56
N LEU A 91 14.63 -5.34 -13.81
CA LEU A 91 15.19 -6.55 -14.40
C LEU A 91 16.55 -6.23 -15.06
N LYS A 92 17.62 -6.88 -14.59
CA LYS A 92 18.95 -6.79 -15.22
C LYS A 92 19.65 -8.13 -15.21
N ASN A 93 20.21 -8.53 -16.36
CA ASN A 93 20.93 -9.80 -16.54
C ASN A 93 20.12 -11.03 -16.06
N GLY A 94 18.81 -11.04 -16.27
CA GLY A 94 17.92 -12.14 -15.87
C GLY A 94 17.60 -12.20 -14.37
N GLY A 95 18.05 -11.23 -13.58
CA GLY A 95 17.75 -11.12 -12.15
C GLY A 95 17.02 -9.82 -11.81
N LEU A 96 16.06 -9.90 -10.90
CA LEU A 96 15.41 -8.70 -10.33
C LEU A 96 16.28 -8.14 -9.21
N TYR A 97 16.50 -6.82 -9.22
CA TYR A 97 17.15 -6.10 -8.12
C TYR A 97 16.35 -4.87 -7.73
N GLU A 98 16.43 -4.49 -6.45
CA GLU A 98 15.81 -3.27 -5.94
C GLU A 98 16.57 -2.06 -6.49
N ALA A 99 15.91 -1.29 -7.36
CA ALA A 99 16.45 -0.06 -7.94
C ALA A 99 16.13 1.16 -7.09
N ASN A 100 14.96 1.18 -6.45
CA ASN A 100 14.55 2.26 -5.56
C ASN A 100 13.61 1.75 -4.46
N ARG A 101 13.66 2.41 -3.31
CA ARG A 101 12.73 2.21 -2.19
C ARG A 101 12.32 3.55 -1.59
N GLU A 102 11.03 3.71 -1.41
CA GLU A 102 10.44 4.88 -0.78
C GLU A 102 9.48 4.45 0.32
N ASN A 103 9.48 5.18 1.43
CA ASN A 103 8.57 4.95 2.55
C ASN A 103 7.67 6.18 2.70
N LEU A 104 6.38 5.96 2.58
CA LEU A 104 5.34 6.97 2.77
C LEU A 104 4.63 6.68 4.09
N GLU A 105 4.35 7.70 4.87
CA GLU A 105 3.71 7.56 6.19
C GLU A 105 2.52 8.50 6.32
N CYS A 106 1.43 8.02 6.91
CA CYS A 106 0.27 8.85 7.18
C CYS A 106 0.57 9.84 8.31
N PRO A 107 0.25 11.13 8.14
CA PRO A 107 0.64 12.15 9.10
C PRO A 107 -0.15 12.07 10.40
N ASN A 108 0.43 12.64 11.48
CA ASN A 108 -0.21 12.82 12.78
C ASN A 108 -0.63 11.51 13.47
N LEU A 109 0.18 10.46 13.34
CA LEU A 109 0.03 9.19 14.04
C LEU A 109 1.21 8.99 14.99
N SER A 110 0.92 8.66 16.24
CA SER A 110 1.94 8.32 17.25
C SER A 110 1.29 7.57 18.40
N SER A 111 2.10 6.97 19.28
CA SER A 111 1.60 6.33 20.50
C SER A 111 0.82 7.29 21.41
N THR A 112 1.12 8.59 21.38
CA THR A 112 0.44 9.61 22.20
C THR A 112 -0.75 10.26 21.49
N THR A 113 -0.86 10.08 20.17
CA THR A 113 -1.98 10.54 19.34
C THR A 113 -2.59 9.39 18.53
N PRO A 114 -3.05 8.30 19.19
CA PRO A 114 -3.65 7.16 18.48
C PRO A 114 -5.02 7.54 17.89
N LYS A 115 -5.38 6.95 16.75
CA LYS A 115 -6.68 7.12 16.10
C LYS A 115 -7.47 5.82 16.02
N THR A 116 -8.79 5.87 16.23
CA THR A 116 -9.66 4.70 16.02
C THR A 116 -9.90 4.45 14.53
N ASP A 117 -10.07 5.55 13.78
CA ASP A 117 -10.35 5.56 12.35
C ASP A 117 -9.28 6.35 11.63
N LEU A 118 -8.80 5.79 10.52
CA LEU A 118 -7.78 6.38 9.69
C LEU A 118 -8.25 6.39 8.23
N SER A 119 -8.14 7.57 7.62
CA SER A 119 -8.20 7.77 6.18
C SER A 119 -7.03 8.69 5.82
N CYS A 120 -6.15 8.26 4.92
CA CYS A 120 -5.02 9.05 4.48
C CYS A 120 -4.70 8.79 3.01
N ASP A 121 -4.31 9.87 2.33
CA ASP A 121 -3.75 9.84 0.99
C ASP A 121 -2.23 9.95 1.07
N LEU A 122 -1.55 9.04 0.39
CA LEU A 122 -0.10 9.04 0.23
C LEU A 122 0.20 9.20 -1.25
N THR A 123 1.10 10.12 -1.58
CA THR A 123 1.43 10.41 -2.97
C THR A 123 2.93 10.43 -3.13
N THR A 124 3.37 9.89 -4.25
CA THR A 124 4.76 9.94 -4.68
C THR A 124 4.82 10.21 -6.18
N ARG A 125 5.88 10.89 -6.59
CA ARG A 125 6.18 11.20 -7.99
C ARG A 125 7.53 10.64 -8.32
N TYR A 126 7.60 9.99 -9.48
CA TYR A 126 8.82 9.37 -9.96
C TYR A 126 9.24 10.00 -11.28
N ILE A 127 10.53 10.28 -11.40
CA ILE A 127 11.17 10.54 -12.69
C ILE A 127 11.95 9.27 -13.03
N ILE A 128 11.27 8.14 -13.12
CA ILE A 128 11.91 6.84 -13.37
C ILE A 128 11.30 6.23 -14.62
N GLN A 129 12.17 5.81 -15.53
CA GLN A 129 11.79 5.04 -16.71
C GLN A 129 11.54 3.58 -16.32
N PHE A 130 10.36 3.08 -16.67
CA PHE A 130 9.97 1.68 -16.56
C PHE A 130 10.41 0.93 -17.81
N ASP A 131 11.03 -0.24 -17.61
CA ASP A 131 11.42 -1.16 -18.67
C ASP A 131 10.57 -2.44 -18.62
N SER A 132 10.51 -3.21 -19.72
CA SER A 132 9.80 -4.50 -19.73
C SER A 132 10.44 -5.44 -18.72
N GLY A 133 9.62 -6.15 -17.94
CA GLY A 133 10.05 -7.02 -16.86
C GLY A 133 10.28 -6.33 -15.51
N ASP A 134 10.19 -5.00 -15.44
CA ASP A 134 10.21 -4.27 -14.17
C ASP A 134 8.98 -4.63 -13.31
N LYS A 135 9.14 -4.52 -11.98
CA LYS A 135 8.04 -4.71 -11.03
C LYS A 135 7.99 -3.57 -10.04
N TYR A 136 6.79 -3.18 -9.68
CA TYR A 136 6.51 -2.22 -8.61
C TYR A 136 5.82 -2.94 -7.48
N LYS A 137 6.47 -3.07 -6.34
CA LYS A 137 5.88 -3.67 -5.14
C LYS A 137 5.50 -2.59 -4.17
N VAL A 138 4.27 -2.62 -3.66
CA VAL A 138 3.82 -1.71 -2.61
C VAL A 138 3.38 -2.54 -1.42
N HIS A 139 3.97 -2.27 -0.26
CA HIS A 139 3.67 -2.93 0.99
C HIS A 139 3.01 -1.94 1.96
N PHE A 140 1.78 -2.23 2.33
CA PHE A 140 1.01 -1.46 3.31
C PHE A 140 1.17 -2.08 4.69
N SER A 141 1.33 -1.24 5.69
CA SER A 141 1.48 -1.68 7.08
C SER A 141 0.72 -0.74 7.99
N VAL A 142 -0.16 -1.29 8.82
CA VAL A 142 -0.90 -0.55 9.85
C VAL A 142 -0.58 -1.15 11.21
N SER A 143 -0.15 -0.32 12.15
CA SER A 143 0.21 -0.73 13.50
C SER A 143 -0.67 -0.07 14.55
N THR A 144 -1.01 -0.85 15.57
CA THR A 144 -1.78 -0.42 16.73
C THR A 144 -0.90 -0.26 17.96
N GLY A 145 -1.29 0.68 18.80
CA GLY A 145 -0.61 1.00 20.02
C GLY A 145 -1.42 1.98 20.86
N GLY A 146 -0.73 2.71 21.72
CA GLY A 146 -1.34 3.73 22.54
C GLY A 146 -0.46 4.16 23.69
N TYR A 147 -1.06 4.84 24.65
CA TYR A 147 -0.39 5.24 25.87
C TYR A 147 -1.32 5.20 27.08
N ARG A 148 -0.72 5.00 28.26
CA ARG A 148 -1.34 5.35 29.53
C ARG A 148 -0.51 6.41 30.24
N GLN A 149 -1.17 7.31 30.94
CA GLN A 149 -0.53 8.29 31.80
C GLN A 149 -0.63 7.83 33.25
N LEU A 150 0.50 7.62 33.91
CA LEU A 150 0.54 7.30 35.34
C LEU A 150 0.52 8.57 36.19
N VAL A 151 -0.19 8.51 37.32
CA VAL A 151 -0.16 9.53 38.37
C VAL A 151 1.06 9.25 39.27
N ASN A 152 1.79 10.30 39.62
CA ASN A 152 2.86 10.19 40.61
C ASN A 152 2.23 10.10 42.00
N ASN A 153 2.32 8.93 42.64
CA ASN A 153 1.80 8.69 43.99
C ASN A 153 2.92 8.66 45.05
N GLY A 154 4.03 9.36 44.82
CA GLY A 154 5.15 9.50 45.77
C GLY A 154 6.14 8.34 45.82
N TYR A 155 5.78 7.15 45.33
CA TYR A 155 6.63 5.95 45.33
C TYR A 155 7.11 5.49 43.93
N ASN A 156 6.50 5.98 42.85
CA ASN A 156 6.83 5.62 41.48
C ASN A 156 6.95 6.87 40.61
N HIS A 157 7.92 6.89 39.70
CA HIS A 157 8.00 7.92 38.67
C HIS A 157 6.74 7.87 37.80
N GLY A 158 5.87 8.88 37.94
CA GLY A 158 4.74 9.10 37.05
C GLY A 158 5.21 9.45 35.63
N GLY A 159 4.36 9.28 34.63
CA GLY A 159 4.73 9.56 33.24
C GLY A 159 3.91 8.79 32.21
N PRO A 160 4.05 9.14 30.93
CA PRO A 160 3.46 8.37 29.85
C PRO A 160 4.19 7.03 29.69
N GLN A 161 3.43 5.95 29.56
CA GLN A 161 3.92 4.64 29.14
C GLN A 161 3.23 4.28 27.84
N THR A 162 4.00 3.91 26.83
CA THR A 162 3.50 3.57 25.50
C THR A 162 3.38 2.06 25.32
N TYR A 163 2.51 1.68 24.39
CA TYR A 163 2.27 0.29 24.02
C TYR A 163 2.31 0.16 22.51
N ASN A 164 2.89 -0.94 22.04
CA ASN A 164 2.74 -1.43 20.68
C ASN A 164 2.13 -2.82 20.75
N VAL A 165 1.11 -3.08 19.94
CA VAL A 165 0.24 -4.25 20.16
C VAL A 165 0.30 -5.19 18.97
N LYS A 166 -0.21 -4.77 17.82
CA LYS A 166 -0.30 -5.63 16.63
C LYS A 166 -0.15 -4.83 15.34
N LYS A 167 0.37 -5.53 14.32
CA LYS A 167 0.58 -5.05 12.96
C LYS A 167 -0.29 -5.85 11.99
N THR A 168 -0.90 -5.17 11.04
CA THR A 168 -1.59 -5.78 9.89
C THR A 168 -0.88 -5.30 8.63
N GLU A 169 -0.62 -6.20 7.70
CA GLU A 169 0.10 -5.92 6.46
C GLU A 169 -0.68 -6.41 5.25
N ASN A 170 -0.49 -5.74 4.11
CA ASN A 170 -1.01 -6.15 2.82
C ASN A 170 -0.06 -5.65 1.70
N SER A 171 -0.16 -6.19 0.49
CA SER A 171 0.73 -5.83 -0.60
C SER A 171 0.07 -5.87 -1.97
N MET A 172 0.60 -5.09 -2.91
CA MET A 172 0.27 -5.14 -4.33
C MET A 172 1.56 -5.18 -5.16
N GLU A 173 1.49 -5.76 -6.34
CA GLU A 173 2.55 -5.77 -7.33
C GLU A 173 2.01 -5.36 -8.71
N LEU A 174 2.66 -4.38 -9.34
CA LEU A 174 2.44 -4.01 -10.74
C LEU A 174 3.62 -4.49 -11.57
N HIS A 175 3.36 -5.29 -12.60
CA HIS A 175 4.37 -5.85 -13.49
C HIS A 175 4.26 -5.15 -14.84
N PHE A 176 5.39 -4.72 -15.38
CA PHE A 176 5.45 -4.04 -16.67
C PHE A 176 5.86 -5.04 -17.73
N ASP A 177 5.02 -5.18 -18.75
CA ASP A 177 5.28 -6.04 -19.91
C ASP A 177 5.01 -5.23 -21.17
N TYR A 178 6.09 -4.75 -21.78
CA TYR A 178 6.03 -3.96 -23.01
C TYR A 178 6.43 -4.78 -24.22
N ASP A 179 6.75 -6.07 -24.03
CA ASP A 179 7.15 -6.92 -25.12
C ASP A 179 5.90 -7.31 -25.92
N ASP A 180 5.97 -7.16 -27.23
CA ASP A 180 4.86 -7.52 -28.09
C ASP A 180 4.57 -9.03 -27.96
N PRO A 181 3.28 -9.44 -27.91
CA PRO A 181 2.94 -10.85 -27.84
C PRO A 181 3.54 -11.59 -29.04
N VAL A 182 4.18 -12.74 -28.78
CA VAL A 182 4.71 -13.61 -29.82
C VAL A 182 3.70 -14.72 -30.09
N HIS A 183 3.19 -14.76 -31.32
CA HIS A 183 2.33 -15.86 -31.76
C HIS A 183 3.21 -17.00 -32.25
N CYS A 184 3.12 -18.15 -31.57
CA CYS A 184 3.72 -19.39 -32.02
C CYS A 184 2.64 -20.27 -32.63
N ILE A 185 2.80 -20.65 -33.90
CA ILE A 185 1.95 -21.67 -34.51
C ILE A 185 2.35 -23.07 -34.01
N GLU A 186 1.42 -24.04 -34.08
CA GLU A 186 1.59 -25.42 -33.56
C GLU A 186 2.89 -26.10 -34.02
N ASP A 187 3.44 -25.66 -35.16
CA ASP A 187 4.67 -26.18 -35.77
C ASP A 187 5.97 -25.58 -35.18
N SER A 188 5.89 -24.91 -34.02
CA SER A 188 7.02 -24.34 -33.27
C SER A 188 7.75 -23.16 -33.93
N SER A 189 7.20 -22.58 -35.00
CA SER A 189 7.64 -21.29 -35.50
C SER A 189 6.89 -20.17 -34.80
N CYS A 190 7.66 -19.29 -34.16
CA CYS A 190 7.17 -18.12 -33.45
C CYS A 190 7.47 -16.87 -34.28
N TYR A 191 6.44 -16.09 -34.60
CA TYR A 191 6.57 -14.84 -35.35
C TYR A 191 6.17 -13.67 -34.45
N SER A 192 7.00 -12.62 -34.41
CA SER A 192 6.67 -11.37 -33.74
C SER A 192 5.91 -10.43 -34.69
N GLY A 193 4.94 -9.68 -34.16
CA GLY A 193 4.20 -8.66 -34.93
C GLY A 193 3.02 -9.18 -35.76
N GLU A 194 2.54 -10.40 -35.51
CA GLU A 194 1.29 -10.87 -36.10
C GLU A 194 0.08 -10.16 -35.46
N VAL A 195 -0.90 -9.79 -36.29
CA VAL A 195 -2.11 -9.11 -35.84
C VAL A 195 -2.93 -10.08 -34.99
N PRO A 196 -3.43 -9.69 -33.79
CA PRO A 196 -4.21 -10.58 -32.95
C PRO A 196 -5.38 -11.20 -33.72
N PHE A 197 -5.70 -12.46 -33.39
CA PHE A 197 -6.78 -13.20 -34.02
C PHE A 197 -8.09 -12.40 -34.02
N VAL A 198 -8.55 -12.00 -35.21
CA VAL A 198 -9.81 -11.27 -35.38
C VAL A 198 -10.96 -12.27 -35.38
N ILE A 199 -11.66 -12.40 -34.25
CA ILE A 199 -12.92 -13.15 -34.19
C ILE A 199 -13.96 -12.39 -35.03
N ARG A 200 -14.27 -12.91 -36.23
CA ARG A 200 -15.22 -12.28 -37.16
C ARG A 200 -16.68 -12.50 -36.80
N GLN A 201 -16.97 -13.40 -35.86
CA GLN A 201 -18.31 -13.70 -35.37
C GLN A 201 -18.22 -13.96 -33.87
N ASP A 202 -18.28 -12.88 -33.10
CA ASP A 202 -18.56 -12.99 -31.68
C ASP A 202 -20.06 -13.32 -31.54
N VAL A 203 -20.41 -14.29 -30.69
CA VAL A 203 -21.81 -14.68 -30.48
C VAL A 203 -22.42 -13.65 -29.53
N THR A 204 -23.08 -12.64 -30.10
CA THR A 204 -23.93 -11.67 -29.37
C THR A 204 -25.21 -12.30 -28.86
#